data_AF-A0A383A6G9-F1
#
_entry.id   AF-A0A383A6G9-F1
#
_cell.length_a   1.000
_cell.length_b   1.000
_cell.length_c   1.000
_cell.angle_alpha   90.00
_cell.angle_beta   90.00
_cell.angle_gamma   90.00
#
_symmetry.space_group_name_H-M   'P 1'
#
loop_
_entity.id
_entity.type
_entity.pdbx_description
1 polymer ?
#
loop_
_entity_poly.entity_id
_entity_poly.type
_entity_poly.pdbx_seq_one_letter_code
_entity_poly.pdbx_strand_id
1 'polypeptide(L)'
;MNKLYKNINVIHYHEIDSTNNEAKRLTLNQNDYPYWVVADKQTSGRGRKSRYWVSPKGNFMGTYVIKKDLEKKIIPQLSFVISLALC
;
A
#
# COMPACT_ATOMS: atom_id res chain seq x y z
N MET A 1 -14.58 -18.05 12.90
CA MET A 1 -13.95 -16.79 12.46
C MET A 1 -12.58 -16.66 13.12
N ASN A 2 -11.46 -17.04 12.48
CA ASN A 2 -10.08 -16.67 12.89
C ASN A 2 -9.03 -17.41 12.05
N LYS A 3 -8.85 -17.02 10.78
CA LYS A 3 -7.76 -17.53 9.93
C LYS A 3 -7.21 -16.54 8.89
N LEU A 4 -7.63 -15.27 8.91
CA LEU A 4 -7.43 -14.34 7.78
C LEU A 4 -6.08 -13.60 7.76
N TYR A 5 -5.28 -13.63 8.84
CA TYR A 5 -4.12 -12.71 8.97
C TYR A 5 -2.80 -13.39 9.33
N LYS A 6 -2.74 -14.72 9.40
CA LYS A 6 -1.60 -15.38 10.05
C LYS A 6 -0.28 -15.40 9.27
N ASN A 7 -0.25 -14.99 8.00
CA ASN A 7 0.97 -14.87 7.17
C ASN A 7 0.72 -13.87 6.01
N ILE A 8 0.80 -12.57 6.27
CA ILE A 8 0.81 -11.57 5.18
C ILE A 8 2.27 -11.33 4.79
N ASN A 9 2.60 -11.49 3.51
CA ASN A 9 3.93 -11.21 3.01
C ASN A 9 4.24 -9.70 3.13
N VAL A 10 5.44 -9.37 3.61
CA VAL A 10 5.92 -7.99 3.73
C VAL A 10 7.21 -7.86 2.94
N ILE A 11 7.15 -7.10 1.85
CA ILE A 11 8.30 -6.77 1.02
C ILE A 11 8.84 -5.43 1.52
N HIS A 12 10.01 -5.45 2.12
CA HIS A 12 10.66 -4.29 2.71
C HIS A 12 11.82 -3.78 1.83
N TYR A 13 11.90 -2.47 1.68
CA TYR A 13 12.97 -1.77 0.97
C TYR A 13 13.63 -0.73 1.88
N HIS A 14 14.95 -0.61 1.82
CA HIS A 14 15.63 0.48 2.51
C HIS A 14 15.31 1.85 1.86
N GLU A 15 15.31 1.92 0.53
CA GLU A 15 14.99 3.15 -0.22
C GLU A 15 14.35 2.80 -1.56
N ILE A 16 13.29 3.53 -1.94
CA ILE A 16 12.57 3.34 -3.20
C ILE A 16 11.99 4.66 -3.74
N ASP A 17 11.52 4.70 -4.98
CA ASP A 17 10.82 5.87 -5.53
C ASP A 17 9.49 6.11 -4.80
N SER A 18 8.59 5.12 -4.83
CA SER A 18 7.38 5.11 -4.02
C SER A 18 6.88 3.69 -3.80
N THR A 19 6.47 3.35 -2.58
CA THR A 19 5.83 2.08 -2.26
C THR A 19 4.59 1.82 -3.12
N ASN A 20 3.86 2.88 -3.49
CA ASN A 20 2.69 2.77 -4.37
C ASN A 20 3.08 2.46 -5.82
N ASN A 21 4.19 3.03 -6.31
CA ASN A 21 4.68 2.71 -7.66
C ASN A 21 5.16 1.27 -7.71
N GLU A 22 5.91 0.86 -6.69
CA GLU A 22 6.43 -0.50 -6.61
C GLU A 22 5.32 -1.54 -6.47
N ALA A 23 4.31 -1.28 -5.64
CA ALA A 23 3.12 -2.12 -5.58
C ALA A 23 2.48 -2.32 -6.96
N LYS A 24 2.39 -1.28 -7.79
CA LYS A 24 1.89 -1.40 -9.17
C LYS A 24 2.82 -2.26 -10.04
N ARG A 25 4.14 -2.09 -9.96
CA ARG A 25 5.11 -2.93 -10.70
C ARG A 25 4.96 -4.40 -10.31
N LEU A 26 4.87 -4.67 -9.01
CA LEU A 26 4.72 -6.02 -8.47
C LEU A 26 3.40 -6.68 -8.90
N THR A 27 2.29 -5.93 -8.97
CA THR A 27 1.00 -6.51 -9.44
C THR A 27 1.05 -7.07 -10.86
N LEU A 28 2.02 -6.65 -11.69
CA LEU A 28 2.22 -7.18 -13.04
C LEU A 28 2.97 -8.52 -13.05
N ASN A 29 3.80 -8.77 -12.04
CA ASN A 29 4.77 -9.87 -12.02
C ASN A 29 4.44 -10.96 -10.99
N GLN A 30 3.53 -10.72 -10.04
CA GLN A 30 3.13 -11.70 -9.03
C GLN A 30 1.62 -11.69 -8.75
N ASN A 31 1.11 -12.85 -8.32
CA ASN A 31 -0.29 -13.06 -7.97
C ASN A 31 -0.50 -13.49 -6.51
N ASP A 32 0.52 -13.39 -5.67
CA ASP A 32 0.48 -13.78 -4.26
C ASP A 32 -0.09 -12.65 -3.40
N TYR A 33 -1.42 -12.47 -3.45
CA TYR A 33 -2.14 -11.48 -2.66
C TYR A 33 -2.71 -12.11 -1.37
N PRO A 34 -2.78 -11.38 -0.24
CA PRO A 34 -2.38 -9.99 -0.07
C PRO A 34 -0.94 -9.81 0.43
N TYR A 35 -0.35 -8.65 0.17
CA TYR A 35 1.00 -8.32 0.66
C TYR A 35 1.16 -6.82 0.95
N TRP A 36 2.17 -6.52 1.75
CA TRP A 36 2.64 -5.17 2.01
C TRP A 36 3.90 -4.87 1.22
N VAL A 37 4.00 -3.63 0.73
CA VAL A 37 5.25 -3.00 0.31
C VAL A 37 5.55 -1.90 1.31
N VAL A 38 6.70 -1.97 1.98
CA VAL A 38 7.11 -1.01 3.02
C VAL A 38 8.50 -0.47 2.66
N ALA A 39 8.74 0.81 2.95
CA ALA A 39 10.06 1.41 2.77
C ALA A 39 10.49 2.31 3.94
N ASP A 40 11.79 2.35 4.22
CA ASP A 40 12.33 3.29 5.22
C ASP A 40 12.47 4.72 4.68
N LYS A 41 12.49 4.87 3.35
CA LYS A 41 12.57 6.16 2.63
C LYS A 41 11.95 6.07 1.23
N GLN A 42 11.21 7.11 0.85
CA GLN A 42 10.74 7.33 -0.52
C GLN A 42 11.41 8.57 -1.13
N THR A 43 11.97 8.45 -2.34
CA THR A 43 12.59 9.57 -3.06
C THR A 43 11.62 10.35 -3.94
N SER A 44 10.49 9.73 -4.28
CA SER A 44 9.45 10.30 -5.15
C SER A 44 8.05 9.95 -4.62
N GLY A 45 7.85 10.12 -3.32
CA GLY A 45 6.55 9.97 -2.68
C GLY A 45 5.52 10.93 -3.30
N ARG A 46 4.31 10.42 -3.57
CA ARG A 46 3.22 11.21 -4.20
C ARG A 46 1.92 11.08 -3.44
N GLY A 47 1.30 12.23 -3.19
CA GLY A 47 -0.08 12.34 -2.71
C GLY A 47 -1.08 12.51 -3.85
N ARG A 48 -2.32 12.88 -3.50
CA ARG A 48 -3.38 13.17 -4.46
C ARG A 48 -3.01 14.34 -5.37
N LYS A 49 -3.46 14.29 -6.63
CA LYS A 49 -3.18 15.29 -7.68
C LYS A 49 -1.69 15.53 -7.88
N SER A 50 -0.89 14.46 -7.78
CA SER A 50 0.58 14.50 -7.96
C SER A 50 1.33 15.45 -7.03
N ARG A 51 0.73 15.85 -5.91
CA ARG A 51 1.45 16.67 -4.91
C ARG A 51 2.59 15.85 -4.31
N TYR A 52 3.73 16.50 -4.11
CA TYR A 52 4.88 15.89 -3.46
C TYR A 52 4.50 15.44 -2.05
N TRP A 53 4.85 14.21 -1.69
CA TRP A 53 4.67 13.67 -0.36
C TRP A 53 6.02 13.60 0.35
N VAL A 54 6.26 14.56 1.25
CA VAL A 54 7.46 14.59 2.07
C VAL A 54 7.50 13.31 2.91
N SER A 55 8.60 12.57 2.81
CA SER A 55 8.75 11.24 3.42
C SER A 55 9.97 11.21 4.36
N PRO A 56 9.91 11.86 5.53
CA PRO A 56 11.00 11.80 6.51
C PRO A 56 11.24 10.36 6.98
N LYS A 57 12.51 10.04 7.25
CA LYS A 57 12.89 8.75 7.86
C LYS A 57 12.20 8.60 9.22
N GLY A 58 11.68 7.40 9.50
CA GLY A 58 10.95 7.08 10.73
C GLY A 58 9.43 7.12 10.59
N ASN A 59 8.89 7.73 9.52
CA ASN A 59 7.47 7.61 9.20
C ASN A 59 7.15 6.23 8.62
N PHE A 60 5.94 5.73 8.86
CA PHE A 60 5.45 4.55 8.17
C PHE A 60 5.11 4.89 6.71
N MET A 61 5.82 4.26 5.78
CA MET A 61 5.56 4.35 4.34
C MET A 61 5.22 2.95 3.84
N GLY A 62 3.93 2.71 3.65
CA GLY A 62 3.41 1.40 3.28
C GLY A 62 2.36 1.45 2.19
N THR A 63 2.30 0.42 1.37
CA THR A 63 1.21 0.16 0.44
C THR A 63 0.75 -1.28 0.60
N TYR A 64 -0.53 -1.45 0.93
CA TYR A 64 -1.16 -2.75 1.04
C TYR A 64 -1.86 -3.10 -0.26
N VAL A 65 -1.56 -4.28 -0.79
CA VAL A 65 -2.11 -4.75 -2.06
C VAL A 65 -3.07 -5.90 -1.79
N ILE A 66 -4.32 -5.72 -2.21
CA ILE A 66 -5.38 -6.70 -2.09
C ILE A 66 -6.07 -6.92 -3.43
N LYS A 67 -6.46 -8.17 -3.69
CA LYS A 67 -7.34 -8.53 -4.80
C LYS A 67 -8.72 -8.83 -4.23
N LYS A 68 -9.71 -8.02 -4.59
CA LYS A 68 -11.11 -8.21 -4.20
C LYS A 68 -12.01 -7.93 -5.40
N ASP A 69 -13.01 -8.79 -5.56
CA ASP A 69 -14.10 -8.55 -6.49
C ASP A 69 -15.13 -7.66 -5.80
N LEU A 70 -15.13 -6.37 -6.17
CA LEU A 70 -15.98 -5.35 -5.58
C LEU A 70 -16.64 -4.55 -6.71
N GLU A 71 -17.90 -4.16 -6.49
CA GLU A 71 -18.56 -3.24 -7.39
C GLU A 71 -17.79 -1.91 -7.46
N LYS A 72 -17.60 -1.38 -8.68
CA LYS A 72 -16.86 -0.12 -8.91
C LYS A 72 -17.39 1.05 -8.07
N LYS A 73 -18.70 1.06 -7.77
CA LYS A 73 -19.37 2.09 -6.96
C LYS A 73 -18.90 2.09 -5.49
N ILE A 74 -18.41 0.96 -4.99
CA ILE A 74 -17.97 0.77 -3.60
C ILE A 74 -16.47 1.11 -3.44
N ILE A 75 -15.66 0.96 -4.49
CA ILE A 75 -14.19 1.17 -4.43
C ILE A 75 -13.80 2.52 -3.77
N PRO A 76 -14.44 3.67 -4.09
CA PRO A 76 -14.09 4.94 -3.44
C PRO A 76 -14.28 4.92 -1.91
N GLN A 77 -15.20 4.11 -1.40
CA GLN A 77 -15.50 4.01 0.03
C GLN A 77 -14.35 3.42 0.84
N LEU A 78 -13.46 2.64 0.22
CA LEU A 78 -12.27 2.11 0.87
C LEU A 78 -11.40 3.21 1.48
N SER A 79 -11.37 4.41 0.89
CA SER A 79 -10.62 5.53 1.47
C SER A 79 -11.13 5.91 2.86
N PHE A 80 -12.45 5.85 3.08
CA PHE A 80 -13.05 6.15 4.38
C PHE A 80 -12.81 5.02 5.38
N VAL A 81 -12.96 3.77 4.94
CA VAL A 81 -12.73 2.59 5.80
C VAL A 81 -11.29 2.55 6.28
N ILE A 82 -10.32 2.79 5.39
CA ILE A 82 -8.90 2.83 5.75
C ILE A 82 -8.59 4.02 6.65
N SER A 83 -9.17 5.20 6.39
CA SER A 83 -8.98 6.35 7.27
C SER A 83 -9.47 6.07 8.69
N LEU A 84 -10.63 5.42 8.84
CA LEU A 84 -11.20 5.07 10.14
C LEU A 84 -10.35 4.02 10.86
N ALA A 85 -9.81 3.04 10.14
CA ALA A 85 -9.00 1.97 10.73
C ALA A 85 -7.62 2.44 11.23
N LEU A 86 -7.15 3.61 10.78
CA LEU A 86 -5.86 4.19 11.18
C LEU A 86 -5.99 5.25 12.28
N CYS A 87 -7.20 5.72 12.56
CA CYS A 87 -7.50 6.58 13.71
C CYS A 87 -7.50 5.75 15.00
#